data_AF-A0A957BW37-F1
#
_entry.id   AF-A0A957BW37-F1
#
_cell.length_a   1.000
_cell.length_b   1.000
_cell.length_c   1.000
_cell.angle_alpha   90.00
_cell.angle_beta   90.00
_cell.angle_gamma   90.00
#
_symmetry.space_group_name_H-M   'P 1'
#
loop_
_entity.id
_entity.type
_entity.pdbx_description
1 polymer ?
#
loop_
_entity_poly.entity_id
_entity_poly.type
_entity_poly.pdbx_seq_one_letter_code
_entity_poly.pdbx_strand_id
1 'polypeptide(L)'
;MIRKPHVLIGGLVGALLTAPLLALIFIGQQAAGLPFLPSDFFNPVRDLTPGGVITTVIDSVKSVILALNLGRVDTAAKNVEFAMAIGLLFVLGIVAGAIFFALFNRNERPTWVRTGVIGGLLVGVVMALVSLQFGISSTVDPRILGGLWIVVLFTIWGWAHAWAYTRMVSTAAATTNDVQSVDRRQFLITLGAASATLTVVGAGLGALLRRGETTSSTSVALNGGAAQASGSSNIDVPPPSNLDDPLMPAPGTRPEITPVAEHYRIDISLVPPSIDEATWTLPFVSKMSDQDETLAEFSLDEIKAYDPTSAYITMSCISNDIAGDLISTTYWTGVSFKRLLEDVPLPDNATHLKLVGADGFDEVVALDVIRSDERVMLAYYWDGKPLEQKHG
;
A
#
# COMPACT_ATOMS: atom_id res chain seq x y z
N MET A 1 35.51 21.98 28.17
CA MET A 1 35.25 21.03 27.05
C MET A 1 33.76 20.77 26.96
N ILE A 2 33.17 20.95 25.79
CA ILE A 2 31.73 20.69 25.57
C ILE A 2 31.50 19.17 25.63
N ARG A 3 30.66 18.71 26.55
CA ARG A 3 30.34 17.27 26.70
C ARG A 3 29.34 16.85 25.64
N LYS A 4 29.84 16.22 24.57
CA LYS A 4 29.08 15.77 23.40
C LYS A 4 28.20 14.53 23.72
N PRO A 5 26.95 14.46 23.20
CA PRO A 5 26.09 13.28 23.33
C PRO A 5 26.67 12.03 22.64
N HIS A 6 26.38 10.85 23.18
CA HIS A 6 26.78 9.58 22.59
C HIS A 6 25.95 9.25 21.33
N VAL A 7 26.52 8.51 20.38
CA VAL A 7 25.86 8.11 19.12
C VAL A 7 24.59 7.28 19.36
N LEU A 8 24.58 6.44 20.39
CA LEU A 8 23.38 5.68 20.81
C LEU A 8 22.20 6.59 21.23
N ILE A 9 22.49 7.75 21.83
CA ILE A 9 21.46 8.75 22.13
C ILE A 9 20.90 9.32 20.82
N GLY A 10 21.76 9.49 19.81
CA GLY A 10 21.33 9.83 18.45
C GLY A 10 20.37 8.81 17.85
N GLY A 11 20.62 7.52 18.06
CA GLY A 11 19.69 6.46 17.67
C GLY A 11 18.33 6.56 18.35
N LEU A 12 18.32 6.81 19.67
CA LEU A 12 17.07 7.05 20.42
C LEU A 12 16.33 8.29 19.91
N VAL A 13 17.03 9.41 19.67
CA VAL A 13 16.43 10.62 19.10
C VAL A 13 15.90 10.35 17.69
N GLY A 14 16.60 9.56 16.89
CA GLY A 14 16.12 9.06 15.59
C GLY A 14 14.79 8.33 15.72
N ALA A 15 14.69 7.38 16.66
CA ALA A 15 13.44 6.69 16.97
C ALA A 15 12.30 7.67 17.31
N LEU A 16 12.57 8.60 18.24
CA LEU A 16 11.60 9.57 18.72
C LEU A 16 11.14 10.54 17.64
N LEU A 17 12.00 10.94 16.71
CA LEU A 17 11.66 11.87 15.64
C LEU A 17 11.05 11.17 14.42
N THR A 18 11.38 9.90 14.18
CA THR A 18 10.83 9.14 13.05
C THR A 18 9.40 8.66 13.29
N ALA A 19 9.00 8.35 14.53
CA ALA A 19 7.61 8.00 14.84
C ALA A 19 6.59 9.10 14.39
N PRO A 20 6.73 10.38 14.79
CA PRO A 20 5.83 11.43 14.33
C PRO A 20 6.00 11.76 12.84
N LEU A 21 7.19 11.57 12.25
CA LEU A 21 7.38 11.70 10.81
C LEU A 21 6.51 10.68 10.03
N LEU A 22 6.50 9.41 10.46
CA LEU A 22 5.65 8.37 9.86
C LEU A 22 4.16 8.68 10.03
N ALA A 23 3.76 9.23 11.19
CA ALA A 23 2.38 9.69 11.39
C ALA A 23 2.00 10.83 10.45
N LEU A 24 2.89 11.81 10.22
CA LEU A 24 2.67 12.90 9.26
C LEU A 24 2.56 12.40 7.82
N ILE A 25 3.41 11.43 7.43
CA ILE A 25 3.32 10.78 6.11
C ILE A 25 1.96 10.09 5.95
N PHE A 26 1.54 9.33 6.97
CA PHE A 26 0.24 8.65 6.96
C PHE A 26 -0.93 9.64 6.86
N ILE A 27 -0.93 10.72 7.64
CA ILE A 27 -1.96 11.78 7.55
C ILE A 27 -1.96 12.40 6.16
N GLY A 28 -0.79 12.71 5.60
CA GLY A 28 -0.67 13.28 4.26
C GLY A 28 -1.29 12.40 3.19
N GLN A 29 -1.08 11.08 3.27
CA GLN A 29 -1.72 10.12 2.38
C GLN A 29 -3.24 10.13 2.54
N GLN A 30 -3.75 10.03 3.77
CA GLN A 30 -5.20 9.96 4.03
C GLN A 30 -5.94 11.27 3.76
N ALA A 31 -5.27 12.41 3.88
CA ALA A 31 -5.88 13.74 3.71
C ALA A 31 -5.81 14.26 2.27
N ALA A 32 -4.76 13.89 1.53
CA ALA A 32 -4.43 14.53 0.25
C ALA A 32 -3.85 13.56 -0.80
N GLY A 33 -3.87 12.24 -0.55
CA GLY A 33 -3.33 11.27 -1.50
C GLY A 33 -1.81 11.34 -1.70
N LEU A 34 -1.09 11.96 -0.74
CA LEU A 34 0.36 12.09 -0.80
C LEU A 34 1.06 10.72 -0.69
N PRO A 35 2.32 10.58 -1.14
CA PRO A 35 3.01 9.30 -1.13
C PRO A 35 3.15 8.67 0.25
N PHE A 36 3.07 7.34 0.31
CA PHE A 36 3.24 6.56 1.52
C PHE A 36 4.58 5.83 1.49
N LEU A 37 5.61 6.48 2.02
CA LEU A 37 6.98 5.95 1.97
C LEU A 37 7.15 4.51 2.48
N PRO A 38 6.41 4.03 3.50
CA PRO A 38 6.52 2.61 3.88
C PRO A 38 6.24 1.66 2.70
N SER A 39 5.20 1.91 1.88
CA SER A 39 4.94 1.07 0.70
C SER A 39 5.95 1.28 -0.40
N ASP A 40 6.32 2.53 -0.68
CA ASP A 40 7.23 2.89 -1.77
C ASP A 40 8.63 2.27 -1.58
N PHE A 41 9.02 2.02 -0.33
CA PHE A 41 10.27 1.36 0.00
C PHE A 41 10.14 -0.17 0.16
N PHE A 42 9.02 -0.64 0.70
CA PHE A 42 8.81 -2.07 0.93
C PHE A 42 8.66 -2.85 -0.39
N ASN A 43 7.92 -2.32 -1.36
CA ASN A 43 7.66 -3.03 -2.62
C ASN A 43 8.96 -3.33 -3.41
N PRO A 44 9.89 -2.37 -3.65
CA PRO A 44 11.14 -2.68 -4.35
C PRO A 44 12.04 -3.64 -3.58
N VAL A 45 12.05 -3.57 -2.24
CA VAL A 45 12.81 -4.51 -1.41
C VAL A 45 12.28 -5.92 -1.60
N ARG A 46 10.95 -6.10 -1.61
CA ARG A 46 10.30 -7.38 -1.95
C ARG A 46 10.73 -7.83 -3.34
N ASP A 47 10.62 -6.98 -4.36
CA ASP A 47 10.87 -7.37 -5.76
C ASP A 47 12.32 -7.75 -6.05
N LEU A 48 13.27 -7.14 -5.34
CA LEU A 48 14.70 -7.46 -5.45
C LEU A 48 15.11 -8.66 -4.58
N THR A 49 14.22 -9.15 -3.71
CA THR A 49 14.51 -10.28 -2.84
C THR A 49 14.42 -11.60 -3.63
N PRO A 50 15.41 -12.51 -3.50
CA PRO A 50 15.34 -13.81 -4.17
C PRO A 50 14.07 -14.58 -3.80
N GLY A 51 13.39 -15.18 -4.79
CA GLY A 51 12.09 -15.82 -4.60
C GLY A 51 12.04 -16.86 -3.46
N GLY A 52 13.10 -17.66 -3.28
CA GLY A 52 13.17 -18.64 -2.19
C GLY A 52 13.19 -18.01 -0.78
N VAL A 53 13.69 -16.79 -0.64
CA VAL A 53 13.62 -16.05 0.63
C VAL A 53 12.20 -15.54 0.84
N ILE A 54 11.55 -15.01 -0.20
CA ILE A 54 10.16 -14.53 -0.13
C ILE A 54 9.23 -15.66 0.30
N THR A 55 9.30 -16.82 -0.35
CA THR A 55 8.45 -17.98 -0.02
C THR A 55 8.67 -18.44 1.43
N THR A 56 9.93 -18.52 1.88
CA THR A 56 10.26 -18.87 3.27
C THR A 56 9.64 -17.89 4.28
N VAL A 57 9.67 -16.59 3.98
CA VAL A 57 9.05 -15.56 4.83
C VAL A 57 7.53 -15.71 4.83
N ILE A 58 6.90 -15.89 3.68
CA ILE A 58 5.45 -16.10 3.55
C ILE A 58 5.01 -17.31 4.38
N ASP A 59 5.68 -18.46 4.20
CA ASP A 59 5.37 -19.70 4.93
C ASP A 59 5.55 -19.53 6.44
N SER A 60 6.58 -18.80 6.87
CA SER A 60 6.84 -18.50 8.28
C SER A 60 5.73 -17.62 8.87
N VAL A 61 5.34 -16.55 8.18
CA VAL A 61 4.26 -15.64 8.61
C VAL A 61 2.94 -16.39 8.70
N LYS A 62 2.59 -17.16 7.67
CA LYS A 62 1.38 -18.00 7.65
C LYS A 62 1.38 -19.00 8.81
N SER A 63 2.49 -19.70 9.04
CA SER A 63 2.63 -20.67 10.13
C SER A 63 2.40 -20.04 11.50
N VAL A 64 2.95 -18.84 11.74
CA VAL A 64 2.75 -18.10 13.00
C VAL A 64 1.29 -17.66 13.16
N ILE A 65 0.65 -17.16 12.11
CA ILE A 65 -0.76 -16.75 12.13
C ILE A 65 -1.65 -17.93 12.52
N LEU A 66 -1.44 -19.09 11.90
CA LEU A 66 -2.19 -20.31 12.19
C LEU A 66 -1.91 -20.84 13.59
N ALA A 67 -0.62 -20.91 14.00
CA ALA A 67 -0.23 -21.43 15.31
C ALA A 67 -0.76 -20.59 16.48
N LEU A 68 -0.88 -19.27 16.30
CA LEU A 68 -1.38 -18.35 17.32
C LEU A 68 -2.87 -18.00 17.14
N ASN A 69 -3.54 -18.57 16.13
CA ASN A 69 -4.93 -18.29 15.78
C ASN A 69 -5.24 -16.79 15.67
N LEU A 70 -4.43 -16.05 14.91
CA LEU A 70 -4.51 -14.58 14.80
C LEU A 70 -5.65 -14.08 13.88
N GLY A 71 -6.56 -14.96 13.49
CA GLY A 71 -7.66 -14.67 12.57
C GLY A 71 -7.34 -15.12 11.14
N ARG A 72 -8.02 -14.50 10.17
CA ARG A 72 -7.89 -14.85 8.76
C ARG A 72 -6.50 -14.61 8.22
N VAL A 73 -5.99 -15.53 7.39
CA VAL A 73 -4.61 -15.49 6.89
C VAL A 73 -4.38 -14.26 6.03
N ASP A 74 -5.29 -13.95 5.12
CA ASP A 74 -5.20 -12.76 4.25
C ASP A 74 -5.05 -11.45 5.02
N THR A 75 -5.90 -11.26 6.02
CA THR A 75 -5.99 -10.02 6.80
C THR A 75 -4.81 -9.90 7.76
N ALA A 76 -4.47 -10.97 8.46
CA ALA A 76 -3.37 -10.97 9.41
C ALA A 76 -2.02 -10.81 8.69
N ALA A 77 -1.80 -11.50 7.57
CA ALA A 77 -0.58 -11.38 6.79
C ALA A 77 -0.39 -9.95 6.27
N LYS A 78 -1.44 -9.33 5.71
CA LYS A 78 -1.36 -7.93 5.25
C LYS A 78 -1.03 -6.96 6.38
N ASN A 79 -1.57 -7.16 7.59
CA ASN A 79 -1.21 -6.35 8.76
C ASN A 79 0.27 -6.52 9.16
N VAL A 80 0.81 -7.74 9.08
CA VAL A 80 2.23 -8.00 9.33
C VAL A 80 3.11 -7.30 8.29
N GLU A 81 2.74 -7.33 7.00
CA GLU A 81 3.44 -6.59 5.96
C GLU A 81 3.48 -5.07 6.24
N PHE A 82 2.34 -4.48 6.64
CA PHE A 82 2.30 -3.06 7.03
C PHE A 82 3.22 -2.77 8.22
N ALA A 83 3.23 -3.65 9.23
CA ALA A 83 4.12 -3.50 10.38
C ALA A 83 5.60 -3.62 9.99
N MET A 84 5.94 -4.54 9.08
CA MET A 84 7.31 -4.68 8.56
C MET A 84 7.75 -3.45 7.76
N ALA A 85 6.90 -2.92 6.89
CA ALA A 85 7.19 -1.73 6.10
C ALA A 85 7.43 -0.48 6.97
N ILE A 86 6.55 -0.24 7.95
CA ILE A 86 6.69 0.84 8.93
C ILE A 86 7.94 0.61 9.79
N GLY A 87 8.16 -0.62 10.26
CA GLY A 87 9.30 -1.00 11.07
C GLY A 87 10.63 -0.79 10.36
N LEU A 88 10.71 -1.09 9.06
CA LEU A 88 11.90 -0.87 8.24
C LEU A 88 12.29 0.61 8.19
N LEU A 89 11.35 1.50 7.86
CA LEU A 89 11.62 2.94 7.87
C LEU A 89 11.91 3.47 9.28
N PHE A 90 11.26 2.93 10.30
CA PHE A 90 11.53 3.27 11.68
C PHE A 90 12.99 2.94 12.08
N VAL A 91 13.45 1.73 11.75
CA VAL A 91 14.85 1.30 11.99
C VAL A 91 15.83 2.16 11.19
N LEU A 92 15.54 2.47 9.93
CA LEU A 92 16.36 3.38 9.14
C LEU A 92 16.45 4.78 9.79
N GLY A 93 15.35 5.26 10.37
CA GLY A 93 15.31 6.49 11.16
C GLY A 93 16.23 6.46 12.38
N ILE A 94 16.26 5.34 13.12
CA ILE A 94 17.19 5.11 14.24
C ILE A 94 18.63 5.19 13.76
N VAL A 95 18.97 4.46 12.69
CA VAL A 95 20.32 4.43 12.11
C VAL A 95 20.73 5.82 11.64
N ALA A 96 19.86 6.52 10.94
CA ALA A 96 20.12 7.88 10.46
C ALA A 96 20.30 8.87 11.62
N GLY A 97 19.51 8.77 12.69
CA GLY A 97 19.69 9.58 13.91
C GLY A 97 21.06 9.36 14.57
N ALA A 98 21.52 8.11 14.63
CA ALA A 98 22.87 7.78 15.08
C ALA A 98 23.94 8.41 14.18
N ILE A 99 23.77 8.34 12.86
CA ILE A 99 24.68 8.97 11.88
C ILE A 99 24.72 10.49 12.05
N PHE A 100 23.56 11.16 12.18
CA PHE A 100 23.50 12.60 12.43
C PHE A 100 24.32 12.99 13.66
N PHE A 101 24.17 12.27 14.76
CA PHE A 101 24.89 12.55 16.00
C PHE A 101 26.39 12.29 15.85
N ALA A 102 26.78 11.24 15.12
CA ALA A 102 28.19 11.01 14.79
C ALA A 102 28.77 12.17 13.96
N LEU A 103 28.03 12.70 12.99
CA LEU A 103 28.44 13.86 12.18
C LEU A 103 28.51 15.15 13.02
N PHE A 104 27.52 15.42 13.87
CA PHE A 104 27.54 16.58 14.77
C PHE A 104 28.69 16.53 15.76
N ASN A 105 29.05 15.33 16.23
CA ASN A 105 30.18 15.11 17.12
C ASN A 105 31.54 15.39 16.45
N ARG A 106 31.65 15.29 15.12
CA ARG A 106 32.90 15.59 14.39
C ARG A 106 33.18 17.09 14.26
N ASN A 107 32.14 17.92 14.24
CA ASN A 107 32.32 19.37 14.10
C ASN A 107 32.57 20.03 15.47
N GLU A 108 33.62 20.86 15.54
CA GLU A 108 33.91 21.71 16.71
C GLU A 108 33.22 23.08 16.63
N ARG A 109 32.81 23.50 15.42
CA ARG A 109 32.06 24.74 15.19
C ARG A 109 30.55 24.48 15.25
N PRO A 110 29.71 25.43 15.72
CA PRO A 110 28.27 25.26 15.88
C PRO A 110 27.52 25.34 14.54
N THR A 111 27.91 24.54 13.55
CA THR A 111 27.23 24.42 12.25
C THR A 111 26.22 23.27 12.22
N TRP A 112 25.78 22.79 13.39
CA TRP A 112 24.91 21.62 13.53
C TRP A 112 23.57 21.79 12.81
N VAL A 113 22.95 22.97 12.89
CA VAL A 113 21.70 23.27 12.17
C VAL A 113 21.89 23.14 10.67
N ARG A 114 22.96 23.74 10.11
CA ARG A 114 23.30 23.60 8.68
C ARG A 114 23.54 22.14 8.31
N THR A 115 24.25 21.39 9.15
CA THR A 115 24.54 19.97 8.92
C THR A 115 23.27 19.13 8.96
N GLY A 116 22.36 19.39 9.89
CA GLY A 116 21.08 18.70 10.03
C GLY A 116 20.14 18.99 8.87
N VAL A 117 20.01 20.26 8.47
CA VAL A 117 19.21 20.68 7.32
C VAL A 117 19.73 20.07 6.02
N ILE A 118 21.06 20.14 5.77
CA ILE A 118 21.65 19.55 4.56
C ILE A 118 21.48 18.02 4.57
N GLY A 119 21.76 17.36 5.70
CA GLY A 119 21.59 15.91 5.80
C GLY A 119 20.13 15.48 5.62
N GLY A 120 19.19 16.22 6.23
CA GLY A 120 17.76 15.99 6.07
C GLY A 120 17.30 16.19 4.63
N LEU A 121 17.75 17.26 3.98
CA LEU A 121 17.51 17.52 2.55
C LEU A 121 18.04 16.38 1.68
N LEU A 122 19.27 15.92 1.91
CA LEU A 122 19.86 14.83 1.13
C LEU A 122 19.08 13.52 1.29
N VAL A 123 18.70 13.16 2.52
CA VAL A 123 17.86 11.99 2.77
C VAL A 123 16.48 12.18 2.12
N GLY A 124 15.89 13.37 2.24
CA GLY A 124 14.60 13.71 1.63
C GLY A 124 14.62 13.62 0.11
N VAL A 125 15.68 14.08 -0.55
CA VAL A 125 15.85 13.95 -2.00
C VAL A 125 15.95 12.48 -2.41
N VAL A 126 16.74 11.67 -1.69
CA VAL A 126 16.83 10.23 -1.96
C VAL A 126 15.47 9.56 -1.80
N MET A 127 14.75 9.85 -0.71
CA MET A 127 13.41 9.29 -0.46
C MET A 127 12.38 9.75 -1.50
N ALA A 128 12.45 11.01 -1.94
CA ALA A 128 11.59 11.54 -3.00
C ALA A 128 11.88 10.85 -4.34
N LEU A 129 13.15 10.61 -4.68
CA LEU A 129 13.51 9.89 -5.91
C LEU A 129 13.02 8.44 -5.88
N VAL A 130 13.15 7.75 -4.75
CA VAL A 130 12.59 6.39 -4.57
C VAL A 130 11.07 6.42 -4.77
N SER A 131 10.37 7.35 -4.13
CA SER A 131 8.92 7.50 -4.25
C SER A 131 8.48 7.85 -5.69
N LEU A 132 9.21 8.72 -6.39
CA LEU A 132 8.91 9.05 -7.79
C LEU A 132 9.16 7.89 -8.75
N GLN A 133 10.12 7.02 -8.44
CA GLN A 133 10.49 5.88 -9.28
C GLN A 133 9.60 4.66 -9.05
N PHE A 134 9.23 4.39 -7.79
CA PHE A 134 8.58 3.14 -7.39
C PHE A 134 7.21 3.34 -6.70
N GLY A 135 6.84 4.58 -6.39
CA GLY A 135 5.60 4.88 -5.69
C GLY A 135 4.39 4.70 -6.58
N ILE A 136 3.47 3.84 -6.14
CA ILE A 136 2.18 3.57 -6.77
C ILE A 136 0.99 4.01 -5.90
N SER A 137 1.26 4.45 -4.66
CA SER A 137 0.23 4.75 -3.67
C SER A 137 -0.31 6.19 -3.73
N SER A 138 0.34 7.08 -4.49
CA SER A 138 0.00 8.51 -4.51
C SER A 138 -0.94 8.82 -5.66
N THR A 139 -1.97 9.62 -5.37
CA THR A 139 -2.94 10.14 -6.36
C THR A 139 -2.67 11.58 -6.74
N VAL A 140 -1.64 12.21 -6.18
CA VAL A 140 -1.32 13.61 -6.45
C VAL A 140 -0.68 13.76 -7.82
N ASP A 141 -1.30 14.59 -8.65
CA ASP A 141 -0.79 15.02 -9.95
C ASP A 141 -0.59 16.56 -9.95
N PRO A 142 0.58 17.09 -10.36
CA PRO A 142 1.79 16.39 -10.78
C PRO A 142 2.53 15.68 -9.64
N ARG A 143 3.06 14.48 -9.92
CA ARG A 143 3.82 13.64 -8.96
C ARG A 143 4.95 14.37 -8.24
N ILE A 144 5.50 15.42 -8.85
CA ILE A 144 6.55 16.26 -8.24
C ILE A 144 6.10 16.91 -6.92
N LEU A 145 4.81 17.17 -6.73
CA LEU A 145 4.27 17.70 -5.47
C LEU A 145 4.44 16.69 -4.33
N GLY A 146 4.25 15.39 -4.60
CA GLY A 146 4.53 14.31 -3.65
C GLY A 146 6.02 14.25 -3.28
N GLY A 147 6.90 14.41 -4.27
CA GLY A 147 8.35 14.51 -4.04
C GLY A 147 8.75 15.71 -3.17
N LEU A 148 8.16 16.89 -3.44
CA LEU A 148 8.41 18.10 -2.65
C LEU A 148 7.93 17.94 -1.19
N TRP A 149 6.77 17.31 -0.97
CA TRP A 149 6.28 16.98 0.36
C TRP A 149 7.29 16.15 1.16
N ILE A 150 7.83 15.10 0.55
CA ILE A 150 8.86 14.25 1.18
C ILE A 150 10.11 15.09 1.51
N VAL A 151 10.61 15.89 0.57
CA VAL A 151 11.78 16.74 0.79
C VAL A 151 11.57 17.70 1.96
N VAL A 152 10.41 18.35 2.04
CA VAL A 152 10.07 19.28 3.14
C VAL A 152 10.05 18.54 4.48
N LEU A 153 9.35 17.42 4.57
CA LEU A 153 9.26 16.63 5.80
C LEU A 153 10.64 16.18 6.30
N PHE A 154 11.49 15.65 5.42
CA PHE A 154 12.82 15.19 5.80
C PHE A 154 13.79 16.33 6.12
N THR A 155 13.61 17.50 5.49
CA THR A 155 14.37 18.71 5.86
C THR A 155 14.02 19.19 7.26
N ILE A 156 12.72 19.21 7.60
CA ILE A 156 12.24 19.53 8.96
C ILE A 156 12.74 18.48 9.96
N TRP A 157 12.71 17.20 9.59
CA TRP A 157 13.19 16.11 10.43
C TRP A 157 14.71 16.19 10.69
N GLY A 158 15.52 16.54 9.68
CA GLY A 158 16.96 16.78 9.84
C GLY A 158 17.26 18.04 10.68
N TRP A 159 16.46 19.09 10.53
CA TRP A 159 16.50 20.26 11.43
C TRP A 159 16.18 19.87 12.88
N ALA A 160 15.16 19.04 13.10
CA ALA A 160 14.76 18.59 14.42
C ALA A 160 15.87 17.77 15.12
N HIS A 161 16.63 16.98 14.36
CA HIS A 161 17.83 16.29 14.87
C HIS A 161 18.89 17.28 15.37
N ALA A 162 19.18 18.32 14.57
CA ALA A 162 20.14 19.35 14.97
C ALA A 162 19.64 20.17 16.16
N TRP A 163 18.34 20.47 16.24
CA TRP A 163 17.71 21.14 17.38
C TRP A 163 17.84 20.30 18.66
N ALA A 164 17.50 19.02 18.60
CA ALA A 164 17.61 18.11 19.75
C ALA A 164 19.07 17.98 20.21
N TYR A 165 20.01 17.84 19.28
CA TYR A 165 21.44 17.82 19.58
C TYR A 165 21.91 19.12 20.25
N THR A 166 21.53 20.27 19.70
CA THR A 166 21.89 21.59 20.25
C THR A 166 21.39 21.75 21.68
N ARG A 167 20.14 21.35 21.97
CA ARG A 167 19.57 21.39 23.32
C ARG A 167 20.31 20.51 24.32
N MET A 168 20.72 19.31 23.91
CA MET A 168 21.50 18.40 24.77
C MET A 168 22.93 18.87 25.03
N VAL A 169 23.51 19.62 24.08
CA VAL A 169 24.82 20.23 24.25
C VAL A 169 24.75 21.52 25.08
N SER A 170 23.74 22.36 24.87
CA SER A 170 23.57 23.60 25.64
C SER A 170 23.28 23.34 27.11
N THR A 171 22.46 22.33 27.40
CA THR A 171 22.25 21.84 28.78
C THR A 171 23.55 21.30 29.41
N ALA A 172 24.47 20.77 28.61
CA ALA A 172 25.77 20.29 29.09
C ALA A 172 26.77 21.39 29.49
N ALA A 173 26.65 22.59 28.90
CA ALA A 173 27.64 23.65 29.06
C ALA A 173 27.45 24.52 30.32
N ALA A 174 26.29 24.43 30.99
CA ALA A 174 25.88 25.30 32.11
C ALA A 174 26.12 24.70 33.53
N THR A 175 27.26 24.04 33.81
CA THR A 175 27.60 23.28 35.05
C THR A 175 27.15 23.88 36.42
N THR A 176 26.67 23.13 37.44
CA THR A 176 27.25 21.94 38.16
C THR A 176 26.19 21.01 38.83
N ASN A 177 26.47 19.69 38.95
CA ASN A 177 25.81 18.62 39.76
C ASN A 177 24.43 18.01 39.33
N ASP A 178 24.08 16.89 40.01
CA ASP A 178 23.00 15.86 39.86
C ASP A 178 21.68 16.27 39.15
N VAL A 179 21.36 17.55 39.21
CA VAL A 179 20.24 18.22 38.54
C VAL A 179 20.30 18.11 37.00
N GLN A 180 21.49 18.00 36.38
CA GLN A 180 21.59 17.87 34.90
C GLN A 180 21.29 16.46 34.34
N SER A 181 21.58 15.39 35.09
CA SER A 181 21.08 14.05 34.73
C SER A 181 19.57 14.04 34.70
N VAL A 182 18.95 14.77 35.65
CA VAL A 182 17.52 15.02 35.66
C VAL A 182 17.11 15.86 34.45
N ASP A 183 17.82 16.93 34.08
CA ASP A 183 17.44 17.80 32.95
C ASP A 183 17.53 17.13 31.56
N ARG A 184 18.57 16.32 31.30
CA ARG A 184 18.67 15.52 30.06
C ARG A 184 17.63 14.41 30.01
N ARG A 185 17.43 13.71 31.12
CA ARG A 185 16.39 12.69 31.25
C ARG A 185 15.02 13.34 31.05
N GLN A 186 14.78 14.50 31.65
CA GLN A 186 13.54 15.27 31.53
C GLN A 186 13.32 15.70 30.09
N PHE A 187 14.33 16.24 29.41
CA PHE A 187 14.24 16.58 27.99
C PHE A 187 13.89 15.36 27.13
N LEU A 188 14.54 14.21 27.33
CA LEU A 188 14.24 12.99 26.59
C LEU A 188 12.84 12.44 26.91
N ILE A 189 12.38 12.55 28.15
CA ILE A 189 11.00 12.20 28.55
C ILE A 189 10.01 13.15 27.88
N THR A 190 10.26 14.46 27.87
CA THR A 190 9.41 15.46 27.22
C THR A 190 9.36 15.25 25.71
N LEU A 191 10.51 15.02 25.07
CA LEU A 191 10.59 14.70 23.65
C LEU A 191 9.85 13.39 23.36
N GLY A 192 10.06 12.36 24.18
CA GLY A 192 9.37 11.08 24.08
C GLY A 192 7.86 11.21 24.21
N ALA A 193 7.38 11.97 25.20
CA ALA A 193 5.96 12.23 25.42
C ALA A 193 5.34 13.03 24.26
N ALA A 194 6.02 14.07 23.78
CA ALA A 194 5.58 14.86 22.62
C ALA A 194 5.51 14.00 21.35
N SER A 195 6.56 13.21 21.08
CA SER A 195 6.61 12.28 19.95
C SER A 195 5.50 11.22 20.03
N ALA A 196 5.29 10.61 21.19
CA ALA A 196 4.21 9.64 21.40
C ALA A 196 2.84 10.29 21.18
N THR A 197 2.63 11.50 21.72
CA THR A 197 1.38 12.25 21.56
C THR A 197 1.12 12.56 20.09
N LEU A 198 2.09 13.13 19.38
CA LEU A 198 1.98 13.43 17.94
C LEU A 198 1.74 12.17 17.11
N THR A 199 2.40 11.06 17.44
CA THR A 199 2.23 9.80 16.72
C THR A 199 0.84 9.22 16.94
N VAL A 200 0.35 9.18 18.18
CA VAL A 200 -0.98 8.64 18.52
C VAL A 200 -2.09 9.52 17.95
N VAL A 201 -1.99 10.84 18.13
CA VAL A 201 -2.96 11.80 17.58
C VAL A 201 -2.94 11.74 16.05
N GLY A 202 -1.77 11.69 15.44
CA GLY A 202 -1.63 11.63 13.99
C GLY A 202 -2.17 10.34 13.38
N ALA A 203 -1.84 9.19 13.98
CA ALA A 203 -2.40 7.90 13.58
C ALA A 203 -3.93 7.85 13.77
N GLY A 204 -4.43 8.40 14.89
CA GLY A 204 -5.86 8.51 15.15
C GLY A 204 -6.59 9.39 14.14
N LEU A 205 -6.03 10.55 13.81
CA LEU A 205 -6.58 11.47 12.80
C LEU A 205 -6.58 10.82 11.41
N GLY A 206 -5.48 10.20 11.00
CA GLY A 206 -5.42 9.48 9.73
C GLY A 206 -6.43 8.33 9.65
N ALA A 207 -6.63 7.59 10.74
CA ALA A 207 -7.64 6.52 10.80
C ALA A 207 -9.07 7.05 10.69
N LEU A 208 -9.36 8.23 11.26
CA LEU A 208 -10.66 8.90 11.13
C LEU A 208 -10.91 9.38 9.68
N LEU A 209 -9.89 9.97 9.04
CA LEU A 209 -9.97 10.41 7.65
C LEU A 209 -10.26 9.24 6.70
N ARG A 210 -9.55 8.11 6.87
CA ARG A 210 -9.78 6.87 6.12
C ARG A 210 -11.24 6.39 6.18
N ARG A 211 -11.87 6.49 7.36
CA ARG A 211 -13.26 6.04 7.57
C ARG A 211 -14.27 6.95 6.85
N GLY A 212 -13.97 8.24 6.72
CA GLY A 212 -14.79 9.20 5.98
C GLY A 212 -14.87 8.88 4.48
N GLU A 213 -13.79 8.33 3.92
CA GLU A 213 -13.71 7.91 2.52
C GLU A 213 -14.54 6.64 2.26
N THR A 214 -14.39 5.60 3.10
CA THR A 214 -15.21 4.38 3.01
C THR A 214 -16.71 4.66 3.17
N THR A 215 -17.06 5.62 4.03
CA THR A 215 -18.46 6.02 4.25
C THR A 215 -18.98 6.88 3.10
N SER A 216 -18.15 7.69 2.43
CA SER A 216 -18.55 8.46 1.24
C SER A 216 -18.86 7.54 0.06
N SER A 217 -18.05 6.52 -0.19
CA SER A 217 -18.34 5.47 -1.18
C SER A 217 -19.62 4.67 -0.85
N THR A 218 -19.95 4.52 0.44
CA THR A 218 -21.18 3.84 0.88
C THR A 218 -22.40 4.77 0.96
N SER A 219 -22.21 6.08 1.16
CA SER A 219 -23.30 7.05 1.37
C SER A 219 -23.77 7.73 0.09
N VAL A 220 -22.97 7.72 -0.98
CA VAL A 220 -23.49 7.94 -2.35
C VAL A 220 -24.56 6.88 -2.68
N ALA A 221 -24.48 5.67 -2.09
CA ALA A 221 -25.51 4.63 -2.25
C ALA A 221 -26.72 4.77 -1.30
N LEU A 222 -26.67 5.60 -0.25
CA LEU A 222 -27.74 5.65 0.78
C LEU A 222 -28.38 7.03 1.02
N ASN A 223 -27.79 8.14 0.55
CA ASN A 223 -28.32 9.49 0.75
C ASN A 223 -28.62 10.25 -0.57
N GLY A 224 -28.83 9.53 -1.67
CA GLY A 224 -29.42 10.07 -2.89
C GLY A 224 -30.94 10.21 -2.75
N GLY A 225 -31.40 11.25 -2.06
CA GLY A 225 -32.80 11.66 -2.13
C GLY A 225 -33.18 12.03 -3.57
N ALA A 226 -34.05 11.23 -4.19
CA ALA A 226 -34.95 11.56 -5.30
C ALA A 226 -34.45 12.56 -6.37
N ALA A 227 -33.19 12.49 -6.76
CA ALA A 227 -32.66 13.12 -7.97
C ALA A 227 -32.09 12.00 -8.83
N GLN A 228 -32.71 11.79 -9.99
CA GLN A 228 -32.27 10.87 -11.02
C GLN A 228 -30.83 11.21 -11.43
N ALA A 229 -29.87 10.49 -10.85
CA ALA A 229 -28.56 10.29 -11.43
C ALA A 229 -28.67 9.01 -12.27
N SER A 230 -28.81 9.17 -13.58
CA SER A 230 -28.73 8.10 -14.55
C SER A 230 -27.34 7.44 -14.45
N GLY A 231 -27.26 6.19 -13.99
CA GLY A 231 -26.04 5.39 -14.13
C GLY A 231 -25.72 4.29 -13.12
N SER A 232 -26.32 4.23 -11.92
CA SER A 232 -26.04 3.10 -11.00
C SER A 232 -26.92 1.89 -11.32
N SER A 233 -26.59 1.18 -12.40
CA SER A 233 -27.19 -0.13 -12.68
C SER A 233 -26.62 -1.16 -11.70
N ASN A 234 -27.27 -1.35 -10.54
CA ASN A 234 -27.10 -2.60 -9.81
C ASN A 234 -27.52 -3.72 -10.77
N ILE A 235 -26.56 -4.53 -11.22
CA ILE A 235 -26.84 -5.65 -12.11
C ILE A 235 -27.65 -6.67 -11.31
N ASP A 236 -28.77 -7.11 -11.88
CA ASP A 236 -29.60 -8.14 -11.25
C ASP A 236 -28.78 -9.43 -11.10
N VAL A 237 -28.69 -9.93 -9.87
CA VAL A 237 -27.91 -11.13 -9.54
C VAL A 237 -28.89 -12.29 -9.47
N PRO A 238 -28.86 -13.24 -10.42
CA PRO A 238 -29.72 -14.41 -10.36
C PRO A 238 -29.36 -15.24 -9.13
N PRO A 239 -30.33 -15.89 -8.46
CA PRO A 239 -30.01 -16.84 -7.40
C PRO A 239 -29.08 -17.95 -7.95
N PRO A 240 -28.21 -18.53 -7.11
CA PRO A 240 -27.41 -19.68 -7.53
C PRO A 240 -28.33 -20.81 -8.00
N SER A 241 -27.91 -21.52 -9.04
CA SER A 241 -28.74 -22.49 -9.78
C SER A 241 -29.18 -23.71 -8.96
N ASN A 242 -28.57 -23.92 -7.80
CA ASN A 242 -28.80 -25.03 -6.87
C ASN A 242 -29.55 -24.60 -5.59
N LEU A 243 -30.24 -23.46 -5.60
CA LEU A 243 -30.99 -22.97 -4.44
C LEU A 243 -31.99 -24.01 -3.87
N ASP A 244 -32.52 -24.89 -4.73
CA ASP A 244 -33.46 -25.97 -4.39
C ASP A 244 -32.78 -27.33 -4.14
N ASP A 245 -31.44 -27.39 -4.04
CA ASP A 245 -30.71 -28.64 -3.83
C ASP A 245 -30.97 -29.19 -2.40
N PRO A 246 -31.35 -30.47 -2.24
CA PRO A 246 -31.51 -31.08 -0.92
C PRO A 246 -30.20 -31.16 -0.11
N LEU A 247 -29.04 -31.03 -0.76
CA LEU A 247 -27.73 -31.01 -0.13
C LEU A 247 -27.47 -29.66 0.53
N MET A 248 -27.61 -29.61 1.86
CA MET A 248 -27.26 -28.44 2.65
C MET A 248 -25.77 -28.44 3.04
N PRO A 249 -25.10 -27.27 3.10
CA PRO A 249 -23.75 -27.15 3.65
C PRO A 249 -23.67 -27.74 5.06
N ALA A 250 -22.60 -28.48 5.34
CA ALA A 250 -22.38 -29.04 6.67
C ALA A 250 -22.12 -27.91 7.69
N PRO A 251 -22.55 -28.06 8.96
CA PRO A 251 -22.24 -27.07 9.99
C PRO A 251 -20.73 -26.80 10.08
N GLY A 252 -20.36 -25.52 10.08
CA GLY A 252 -18.96 -25.10 10.13
C GLY A 252 -18.26 -25.00 8.76
N THR A 253 -18.94 -25.27 7.64
CA THR A 253 -18.41 -24.95 6.31
C THR A 253 -18.71 -23.51 5.93
N ARG A 254 -17.89 -22.95 5.04
CA ARG A 254 -18.11 -21.61 4.46
C ARG A 254 -19.47 -21.52 3.75
N PRO A 255 -20.06 -20.32 3.64
CA PRO A 255 -21.20 -20.07 2.76
C PRO A 255 -20.88 -20.48 1.32
N GLU A 256 -21.89 -20.95 0.59
CA GLU A 256 -21.76 -21.28 -0.82
C GLU A 256 -21.34 -20.06 -1.66
N ILE A 257 -22.03 -18.94 -1.44
CA ILE A 257 -21.66 -17.61 -1.98
C ILE A 257 -21.07 -16.81 -0.83
N THR A 258 -19.85 -16.33 -1.03
CA THR A 258 -19.15 -15.49 -0.07
C THR A 258 -19.61 -14.04 -0.24
N PRO A 259 -20.11 -13.37 0.82
CA PRO A 259 -20.42 -11.95 0.76
C PRO A 259 -19.20 -11.16 0.29
N VAL A 260 -19.41 -10.14 -0.56
CA VAL A 260 -18.34 -9.27 -1.09
C VAL A 260 -17.38 -8.76 -0.01
N ALA A 261 -17.91 -8.33 1.14
CA ALA A 261 -17.10 -7.81 2.25
C ALA A 261 -16.20 -8.87 2.91
N GLU A 262 -16.51 -10.15 2.71
CA GLU A 262 -15.78 -11.30 3.26
C GLU A 262 -14.92 -12.02 2.23
N HIS A 263 -15.01 -11.66 0.93
CA HIS A 263 -14.20 -12.27 -0.12
C HIS A 263 -12.71 -12.16 0.23
N TYR A 264 -11.96 -13.26 0.12
CA TYR A 264 -10.54 -13.24 0.48
C TYR A 264 -9.74 -12.31 -0.44
N ARG A 265 -8.67 -11.74 0.11
CA ARG A 265 -7.83 -10.77 -0.58
C ARG A 265 -6.35 -11.16 -0.49
N ILE A 266 -5.68 -11.20 -1.63
CA ILE A 266 -4.23 -11.34 -1.70
C ILE A 266 -3.73 -10.24 -2.63
N ASP A 267 -2.78 -9.44 -2.18
CA ASP A 267 -2.14 -8.41 -2.98
C ASP A 267 -0.65 -8.55 -2.87
N ILE A 268 0.05 -8.34 -3.98
CA ILE A 268 1.49 -8.11 -3.91
C ILE A 268 1.72 -6.75 -3.23
N SER A 269 0.94 -5.73 -3.59
CA SER A 269 1.17 -4.36 -3.15
C SER A 269 0.69 -4.10 -1.73
N LEU A 270 1.47 -3.32 -0.98
CA LEU A 270 1.08 -2.96 0.39
C LEU A 270 -0.15 -2.05 0.40
N VAL A 271 -0.16 -1.06 -0.49
CA VAL A 271 -1.29 -0.17 -0.76
C VAL A 271 -1.70 -0.39 -2.22
N PRO A 272 -2.97 -0.76 -2.50
CA PRO A 272 -3.45 -0.89 -3.87
C PRO A 272 -3.30 0.41 -4.67
N PRO A 273 -3.06 0.32 -5.99
CA PRO A 273 -3.06 1.50 -6.84
C PRO A 273 -4.45 2.17 -6.82
N SER A 274 -4.47 3.47 -7.08
CA SER A 274 -5.71 4.22 -7.28
C SER A 274 -5.75 4.66 -8.73
N ILE A 275 -6.77 4.24 -9.45
CA ILE A 275 -6.92 4.47 -10.88
C ILE A 275 -8.14 5.36 -11.08
N ASP A 276 -7.98 6.41 -11.90
CA ASP A 276 -9.11 7.22 -12.35
C ASP A 276 -9.77 6.54 -13.57
N GLU A 277 -10.99 6.02 -13.37
CA GLU A 277 -11.76 5.35 -14.41
C GLU A 277 -11.92 6.19 -15.68
N ALA A 278 -12.00 7.52 -15.55
CA ALA A 278 -12.26 8.40 -16.69
C ALA A 278 -11.06 8.56 -17.64
N THR A 279 -9.86 8.27 -17.15
CA THR A 279 -8.60 8.40 -17.93
C THR A 279 -7.90 7.07 -18.14
N TRP A 280 -8.43 5.98 -17.58
CA TRP A 280 -7.84 4.66 -17.70
C TRP A 280 -8.05 4.05 -19.09
N THR A 281 -7.01 3.41 -19.61
CA THR A 281 -7.03 2.63 -20.85
C THR A 281 -6.35 1.28 -20.65
N LEU A 282 -6.77 0.30 -21.45
CA LEU A 282 -6.18 -1.03 -21.56
C LEU A 282 -5.53 -1.21 -22.94
N PRO A 283 -4.20 -1.01 -23.04
CA PRO A 283 -3.49 -1.22 -24.29
C PRO A 283 -3.14 -2.70 -24.53
N PHE A 284 -3.29 -3.16 -25.78
CA PHE A 284 -2.78 -4.42 -26.27
C PHE A 284 -1.51 -4.16 -27.07
N VAL A 285 -0.36 -4.59 -26.55
CA VAL A 285 0.95 -4.32 -27.14
C VAL A 285 1.62 -5.62 -27.57
N SER A 286 2.00 -5.70 -28.85
CA SER A 286 2.85 -6.77 -29.38
C SER A 286 4.30 -6.50 -29.04
N LYS A 287 4.96 -7.49 -28.43
CA LYS A 287 6.41 -7.51 -28.17
C LYS A 287 7.16 -8.54 -29.03
N MET A 288 6.56 -8.96 -30.14
CA MET A 288 7.10 -10.02 -31.01
C MET A 288 8.12 -9.50 -32.03
N SER A 289 8.28 -8.18 -32.15
CA SER A 289 9.26 -7.54 -33.01
C SER A 289 10.28 -6.76 -32.18
N ASP A 290 11.34 -6.23 -32.81
CA ASP A 290 12.32 -5.38 -32.12
C ASP A 290 11.70 -4.06 -31.59
N GLN A 291 10.49 -3.71 -32.03
CA GLN A 291 9.73 -2.55 -31.55
C GLN A 291 8.39 -3.01 -30.96
N ASP A 292 8.03 -2.41 -29.82
CA ASP A 292 6.70 -2.57 -29.22
C ASP A 292 5.66 -1.90 -30.13
N GLU A 293 4.63 -2.65 -30.53
CA GLU A 293 3.54 -2.18 -31.40
C GLU A 293 2.20 -2.25 -30.67
N THR A 294 1.51 -1.11 -30.52
CA THR A 294 0.14 -1.09 -29.98
C THR A 294 -0.84 -1.57 -31.05
N LEU A 295 -1.46 -2.72 -30.81
CA LEU A 295 -2.43 -3.36 -31.70
C LEU A 295 -3.85 -2.81 -31.52
N ALA A 296 -4.21 -2.50 -30.26
CA ALA A 296 -5.49 -1.94 -29.87
C ALA A 296 -5.36 -1.23 -28.51
N GLU A 297 -6.29 -0.35 -28.20
CA GLU A 297 -6.43 0.28 -26.89
C GLU A 297 -7.92 0.47 -26.61
N PHE A 298 -8.36 0.13 -25.40
CA PHE A 298 -9.77 0.26 -25.00
C PHE A 298 -9.89 1.07 -23.71
N SER A 299 -10.82 2.01 -23.67
CA SER A 299 -11.30 2.65 -22.45
C SER A 299 -12.24 1.71 -21.67
N LEU A 300 -12.51 2.06 -20.41
CA LEU A 300 -13.46 1.31 -19.59
C LEU A 300 -14.89 1.34 -20.16
N ASP A 301 -15.29 2.46 -20.76
CA ASP A 301 -16.61 2.62 -21.37
C ASP A 301 -16.77 1.76 -22.63
N GLU A 302 -15.72 1.66 -23.46
CA GLU A 302 -15.70 0.77 -24.62
C GLU A 302 -15.79 -0.71 -24.19
N ILE A 303 -15.07 -1.09 -23.13
CA ILE A 303 -15.17 -2.44 -22.54
C ILE A 303 -16.58 -2.73 -22.02
N LYS A 304 -17.19 -1.78 -21.31
CA LYS A 304 -18.56 -1.92 -20.76
C LYS A 304 -19.65 -1.91 -21.83
N ALA A 305 -19.34 -1.50 -23.06
CA ALA A 305 -20.28 -1.48 -24.18
C ALA A 305 -20.49 -2.85 -24.85
N TYR A 306 -19.60 -3.82 -24.61
CA TYR A 306 -19.80 -5.21 -25.05
C TYR A 306 -20.90 -5.88 -24.25
N ASP A 307 -21.56 -6.89 -24.85
CA ASP A 307 -22.51 -7.73 -24.12
C ASP A 307 -21.83 -8.38 -22.89
N PRO A 308 -22.33 -8.19 -21.67
CA PRO A 308 -21.69 -8.75 -20.48
C PRO A 308 -21.82 -10.28 -20.44
N THR A 309 -20.82 -10.93 -19.86
CA THR A 309 -20.86 -12.33 -19.43
C THR A 309 -20.79 -12.35 -17.91
N SER A 310 -21.63 -13.17 -17.29
CA SER A 310 -21.69 -13.29 -15.84
C SER A 310 -21.65 -14.74 -15.41
N ALA A 311 -20.95 -15.02 -14.30
CA ALA A 311 -20.84 -16.36 -13.75
C ALA A 311 -20.54 -16.34 -12.25
N TYR A 312 -21.05 -17.35 -11.54
CA TYR A 312 -20.51 -17.70 -10.22
C TYR A 312 -19.13 -18.33 -10.40
N ILE A 313 -18.09 -17.69 -9.86
CA ILE A 313 -16.70 -18.14 -9.95
C ILE A 313 -16.13 -18.27 -8.55
N THR A 314 -15.57 -19.45 -8.26
CA THR A 314 -14.75 -19.68 -7.07
C THR A 314 -13.29 -19.36 -7.40
N MET A 315 -12.72 -18.42 -6.67
CA MET A 315 -11.28 -18.16 -6.68
C MET A 315 -10.63 -18.87 -5.49
N SER A 316 -9.45 -19.46 -5.67
CA SER A 316 -8.66 -20.01 -4.58
C SER A 316 -7.18 -19.69 -4.79
N CYS A 317 -6.52 -19.26 -3.71
CA CYS A 317 -5.09 -19.03 -3.75
C CYS A 317 -4.34 -20.36 -3.78
N ILE A 318 -3.24 -20.43 -4.54
CA ILE A 318 -2.32 -21.58 -4.53
C ILE A 318 -1.75 -21.89 -3.13
N SER A 319 -1.71 -20.89 -2.25
CA SER A 319 -1.25 -21.02 -0.87
C SER A 319 -2.36 -21.45 0.11
N ASN A 320 -3.58 -21.70 -0.37
CA ASN A 320 -4.67 -22.11 0.50
C ASN A 320 -4.46 -23.55 1.01
N ASP A 321 -4.51 -23.72 2.33
CA ASP A 321 -4.44 -25.06 2.92
C ASP A 321 -5.78 -25.81 2.79
N ILE A 322 -5.75 -27.11 3.05
CA ILE A 322 -6.97 -27.90 3.22
C ILE A 322 -7.78 -27.27 4.36
N ALA A 323 -9.05 -26.96 4.07
CA ALA A 323 -9.95 -26.22 4.96
C ALA A 323 -9.50 -24.79 5.32
N GLY A 324 -8.60 -24.20 4.53
CA GLY A 324 -8.18 -22.80 4.66
C GLY A 324 -9.23 -21.80 4.18
N ASP A 325 -8.95 -20.52 4.44
CA ASP A 325 -9.83 -19.37 4.20
C ASP A 325 -9.47 -18.54 2.96
N LEU A 326 -8.43 -18.92 2.20
CA LEU A 326 -8.02 -18.27 0.96
C LEU A 326 -8.78 -18.83 -0.25
N ILE A 327 -10.10 -18.87 -0.12
CA ILE A 327 -11.04 -19.35 -1.12
C ILE A 327 -12.39 -18.63 -0.96
N SER A 328 -12.96 -18.13 -2.05
CA SER A 328 -14.26 -17.44 -2.03
C SER A 328 -14.97 -17.64 -3.36
N THR A 329 -16.30 -17.64 -3.31
CA THR A 329 -17.16 -17.72 -4.51
C THR A 329 -18.03 -16.48 -4.54
N THR A 330 -18.10 -15.79 -5.67
CA THR A 330 -19.04 -14.69 -5.88
C THR A 330 -19.50 -14.64 -7.34
N TYR A 331 -20.51 -13.81 -7.62
CA TYR A 331 -21.05 -13.62 -8.96
C TYR A 331 -20.27 -12.52 -9.69
N TRP A 332 -19.46 -12.88 -10.67
CA TRP A 332 -18.66 -11.93 -11.45
C TRP A 332 -19.39 -11.52 -12.71
N THR A 333 -19.23 -10.26 -13.13
CA THR A 333 -19.71 -9.76 -14.40
C THR A 333 -18.63 -8.93 -15.10
N GLY A 334 -18.43 -9.23 -16.38
CA GLY A 334 -17.40 -8.61 -17.21
C GLY A 334 -17.66 -8.82 -18.70
N VAL A 335 -16.75 -8.34 -19.53
CA VAL A 335 -16.74 -8.72 -20.97
C VAL A 335 -16.03 -10.05 -21.12
N SER A 336 -16.58 -10.96 -21.95
CA SER A 336 -15.86 -12.17 -22.37
C SER A 336 -14.55 -11.76 -23.05
N PHE A 337 -13.43 -12.20 -22.50
CA PHE A 337 -12.12 -11.81 -23.02
C PHE A 337 -11.90 -12.39 -24.42
N LYS A 338 -12.49 -13.57 -24.69
CA LYS A 338 -12.54 -14.14 -26.03
C LYS A 338 -13.16 -13.19 -27.04
N ARG A 339 -14.32 -12.62 -26.70
CA ARG A 339 -15.05 -11.70 -27.59
C ARG A 339 -14.28 -10.41 -27.83
N LEU A 340 -13.75 -9.82 -26.77
CA LEU A 340 -12.94 -8.59 -26.89
C LEU A 340 -11.71 -8.81 -27.78
N LEU A 341 -11.07 -9.99 -27.70
CA LEU A 341 -9.91 -10.33 -28.54
C LEU A 341 -10.24 -10.50 -30.03
N GLU A 342 -11.50 -10.62 -30.44
CA GLU A 342 -11.88 -10.64 -31.86
C GLU A 342 -11.61 -9.27 -32.52
N ASP A 343 -11.63 -8.19 -31.73
CA ASP A 343 -11.35 -6.83 -32.19
C ASP A 343 -9.86 -6.43 -32.04
N VAL A 344 -9.01 -7.34 -31.56
CA VAL A 344 -7.57 -7.12 -31.42
C VAL A 344 -6.86 -7.85 -32.56
N PRO A 345 -6.08 -7.16 -33.42
CA PRO A 345 -5.37 -7.80 -34.54
C PRO A 345 -4.12 -8.55 -34.05
N LEU A 346 -4.33 -9.66 -33.33
CA LEU A 346 -3.26 -10.49 -32.78
C LEU A 346 -2.41 -11.12 -33.90
N PRO A 347 -1.07 -11.19 -33.75
CA PRO A 347 -0.22 -11.93 -34.68
C PRO A 347 -0.61 -13.41 -34.79
N ASP A 348 -0.56 -13.98 -36.00
CA ASP A 348 -0.96 -15.37 -36.27
C ASP A 348 -0.21 -16.40 -35.42
N ASN A 349 1.04 -16.12 -35.07
CA ASN A 349 1.90 -16.98 -34.26
C ASN A 349 1.88 -16.65 -32.76
N ALA A 350 1.02 -15.72 -32.32
CA ALA A 350 0.84 -15.44 -30.89
C ALA A 350 0.19 -16.66 -30.22
N THR A 351 0.77 -17.07 -29.08
CA THR A 351 0.30 -18.24 -28.30
C THR A 351 -0.18 -17.86 -26.90
N HIS A 352 0.29 -16.74 -26.35
CA HIS A 352 0.01 -16.31 -24.98
C HIS A 352 -0.17 -14.79 -24.93
N LEU A 353 -0.89 -14.32 -23.92
CA LEU A 353 -0.94 -12.93 -23.49
C LEU A 353 -0.23 -12.80 -22.15
N LYS A 354 0.60 -11.77 -22.02
CA LYS A 354 1.12 -11.32 -20.72
C LYS A 354 0.20 -10.23 -20.20
N LEU A 355 -0.49 -10.51 -19.10
CA LEU A 355 -1.33 -9.55 -18.38
C LEU A 355 -0.44 -8.80 -17.40
N VAL A 356 -0.53 -7.47 -17.35
CA VAL A 356 0.25 -6.64 -16.43
C VAL A 356 -0.71 -5.72 -15.68
N GLY A 357 -0.76 -5.86 -14.35
CA GLY A 357 -1.54 -5.01 -13.47
C GLY A 357 -0.90 -3.64 -13.28
N ALA A 358 -1.70 -2.65 -12.86
CA ALA A 358 -1.22 -1.30 -12.58
C ALA A 358 -0.18 -1.24 -11.45
N ASP A 359 -0.14 -2.27 -10.61
CA ASP A 359 0.80 -2.43 -9.52
C ASP A 359 2.05 -3.24 -9.88
N GLY A 360 2.18 -3.61 -11.16
CA GLY A 360 3.30 -4.35 -11.72
C GLY A 360 3.20 -5.87 -11.60
N PHE A 361 2.13 -6.42 -10.99
CA PHE A 361 1.88 -7.86 -11.05
C PHE A 361 1.75 -8.31 -12.50
N ASP A 362 2.29 -9.48 -12.84
CA ASP A 362 2.09 -10.04 -14.16
C ASP A 362 1.85 -11.55 -14.15
N GLU A 363 1.08 -12.01 -15.13
CA GLU A 363 0.75 -13.41 -15.35
C GLU A 363 0.65 -13.68 -16.86
N VAL A 364 0.93 -14.92 -17.26
CA VAL A 364 0.86 -15.32 -18.66
C VAL A 364 -0.29 -16.30 -18.87
N VAL A 365 -1.23 -15.95 -19.74
CA VAL A 365 -2.39 -16.78 -20.06
C VAL A 365 -2.31 -17.24 -21.51
N ALA A 366 -2.49 -18.53 -21.74
CA ALA A 366 -2.49 -19.08 -23.09
C ALA A 366 -3.75 -18.67 -23.85
N LEU A 367 -3.59 -18.30 -25.12
CA LEU A 367 -4.69 -17.83 -25.98
C LEU A 367 -5.71 -18.93 -26.26
N ASP A 368 -5.30 -20.21 -26.25
CA ASP A 368 -6.19 -21.36 -26.41
C ASP A 368 -7.17 -21.48 -25.23
N VAL A 369 -6.72 -21.25 -23.99
CA VAL A 369 -7.57 -21.20 -22.80
C VAL A 369 -8.64 -20.13 -22.98
N ILE A 370 -8.24 -18.90 -23.33
CA ILE A 370 -9.18 -17.79 -23.55
C ILE A 370 -10.18 -18.13 -24.66
N ARG A 371 -9.71 -18.68 -25.78
CA ARG A 371 -10.57 -19.05 -26.93
C ARG A 371 -11.54 -20.20 -26.61
N SER A 372 -11.18 -21.08 -25.68
CA SER A 372 -11.95 -22.27 -25.35
C SER A 372 -13.07 -22.04 -24.32
N ASP A 373 -13.02 -20.95 -23.55
CA ASP A 373 -13.95 -20.71 -22.44
C ASP A 373 -14.43 -19.24 -22.39
N GLU A 374 -15.71 -19.02 -22.72
CA GLU A 374 -16.37 -17.70 -22.68
C GLU A 374 -16.40 -17.08 -21.28
N ARG A 375 -16.17 -17.86 -20.22
CA ARG A 375 -16.18 -17.37 -18.84
C ARG A 375 -14.90 -16.64 -18.47
N VAL A 376 -13.83 -16.77 -19.27
CA VAL A 376 -12.63 -15.95 -19.08
C VAL A 376 -13.00 -14.51 -19.45
N MET A 377 -12.96 -13.61 -18.48
CA MET A 377 -13.53 -12.26 -18.62
C MET A 377 -12.60 -11.17 -18.07
N LEU A 378 -12.75 -9.96 -18.61
CA LEU A 378 -12.31 -8.74 -17.94
C LEU A 378 -13.48 -8.26 -17.06
N ALA A 379 -13.40 -8.57 -15.76
CA ALA A 379 -14.46 -8.27 -14.80
C ALA A 379 -14.44 -6.80 -14.34
N TYR A 380 -15.62 -6.19 -14.22
CA TYR A 380 -15.79 -4.82 -13.72
C TYR A 380 -16.95 -4.69 -12.72
N TYR A 381 -17.75 -5.74 -12.52
CA TYR A 381 -18.69 -5.88 -11.42
C TYR A 381 -18.55 -7.24 -10.73
N TRP A 382 -18.92 -7.28 -9.45
CA TRP A 382 -19.10 -8.49 -8.66
C TRP A 382 -20.31 -8.35 -7.72
N ASP A 383 -21.13 -9.39 -7.61
CA ASP A 383 -22.38 -9.37 -6.82
C ASP A 383 -23.25 -8.13 -7.12
N GLY A 384 -23.34 -7.76 -8.40
CA GLY A 384 -24.11 -6.60 -8.88
C GLY A 384 -23.51 -5.22 -8.55
N LYS A 385 -22.32 -5.16 -7.94
CA LYS A 385 -21.65 -3.93 -7.48
C LYS A 385 -20.33 -3.71 -8.20
N PRO A 386 -19.87 -2.45 -8.37
CA PRO A 386 -18.53 -2.20 -8.91
C PRO A 386 -17.45 -2.90 -8.07
N LEU A 387 -16.33 -3.24 -8.70
CA LEU A 387 -15.17 -3.70 -7.96
C LEU A 387 -14.71 -2.63 -6.97
N GLU A 388 -14.32 -3.05 -5.77
CA GLU A 388 -13.65 -2.16 -4.83
C GLU A 388 -12.19 -1.99 -5.26
N GLN A 389 -11.57 -0.84 -4.96
CA GLN A 389 -10.15 -0.56 -5.28
C GLN A 389 -9.17 -1.70 -4.92
N LYS A 390 -9.45 -2.43 -3.84
CA LYS A 390 -8.63 -3.54 -3.34
C LYS A 390 -8.90 -4.89 -4.05
N HIS A 391 -9.79 -4.93 -5.04
CA HIS A 391 -10.24 -6.14 -5.74
C HIS A 391 -10.24 -6.00 -7.28
N GLY A 392 -9.57 -4.98 -7.82
CA GLY A 392 -9.39 -4.75 -9.26
C GLY A 392 -8.19 -3.87 -9.50
#